data_AF-A0A0D0MXS6-F1
#
_entry.id   AF-A0A0D0MXS6-F1
#
_cell.length_a   1.000
_cell.length_b   1.000
_cell.length_c   1.000
_cell.angle_alpha   90.00
_cell.angle_beta   90.00
_cell.angle_gamma   90.00
#
_symmetry.space_group_name_H-M   'P 1'
#
loop_
_entity.id
_entity.type
_entity.pdbx_description
1 polymer ?
#
loop_
_entity_poly.entity_id
_entity_poly.type
_entity_poly.pdbx_seq_one_letter_code
_entity_poly.pdbx_strand_id
1 'polypeptide(L)'
;MSSSTTCTTRILGTATVAALLALASAPSLAGNYAEGDPRPVPLASSTTRAAVTADAQQWLQRAPTQGYTDGLAQQAAVVSANSRAAVAADTRLWIQSGLAAQQNGEAGGDTTRPAYRQAVAEYNKLRASPAFGALVEQFTSQQAAAQLHTTVR
;
A
#
# COMPACT_ATOMS: atom_id res chain seq x y z
N MET A 1 61.91 -13.11 -38.59
CA MET A 1 62.74 -13.38 -37.40
C MET A 1 61.98 -12.90 -36.18
N SER A 2 61.73 -13.81 -35.22
CA SER A 2 61.35 -13.60 -33.81
C SER A 2 60.03 -12.89 -33.48
N SER A 3 59.28 -13.14 -32.40
CA SER A 3 59.01 -14.28 -31.50
C SER A 3 57.88 -13.80 -30.55
N SER A 4 57.00 -14.72 -30.16
CA SER A 4 56.06 -14.80 -29.03
C SER A 4 55.76 -13.60 -28.12
N THR A 5 54.49 -13.45 -27.72
CA THR A 5 54.06 -13.53 -26.30
C THR A 5 52.55 -13.80 -26.19
N THR A 6 52.22 -14.98 -25.66
CA THR A 6 50.93 -15.32 -25.06
C THR A 6 50.71 -14.49 -23.80
N CYS A 7 49.55 -13.85 -23.65
CA CYS A 7 49.05 -13.48 -22.32
C CYS A 7 47.57 -13.84 -22.18
N THR A 8 47.36 -15.08 -21.78
CA THR A 8 46.16 -15.66 -21.16
C THR A 8 45.77 -14.86 -19.91
N THR A 9 45.06 -13.74 -20.04
CA THR A 9 44.47 -13.07 -18.87
C THR A 9 43.27 -12.20 -19.23
N ARG A 10 42.12 -12.80 -19.54
CA ARG A 10 40.79 -12.19 -19.30
C ARG A 10 39.58 -13.09 -19.53
N ILE A 11 39.70 -14.40 -19.35
CA ILE A 11 38.53 -15.31 -19.47
C ILE A 11 37.83 -15.50 -18.11
N LEU A 12 38.42 -15.06 -16.99
CA LEU A 12 37.81 -15.19 -15.66
C LEU A 12 36.75 -14.13 -15.31
N GLY A 13 36.58 -13.07 -16.11
CA GLY A 13 35.67 -11.96 -15.78
C GLY A 13 34.21 -12.17 -16.19
N THR A 14 33.93 -13.05 -17.14
CA THR A 14 32.59 -13.21 -17.72
C THR A 14 31.71 -14.22 -16.99
N ALA A 15 32.31 -15.22 -16.33
CA ALA A 15 31.57 -16.27 -15.63
C ALA A 15 30.88 -15.76 -14.34
N THR A 16 31.52 -14.84 -13.61
CA THR A 16 30.94 -14.25 -12.39
C THR A 16 29.78 -13.30 -12.68
N VAL A 17 29.81 -12.57 -13.81
CA VAL A 17 28.72 -11.68 -14.20
C VAL A 17 27.47 -12.47 -14.65
N ALA A 18 27.66 -13.58 -15.37
CA ALA A 18 26.54 -14.43 -15.78
C ALA A 18 25.85 -15.13 -14.59
N ALA A 19 26.63 -15.57 -13.59
CA ALA A 19 26.08 -16.16 -12.37
C ALA A 19 25.30 -15.14 -11.51
N LEU A 20 25.76 -13.89 -11.45
CA LEU A 20 25.07 -12.82 -10.72
C LEU A 20 23.82 -12.33 -11.45
N LEU A 21 23.78 -12.36 -12.79
CA LEU A 21 22.60 -11.96 -13.55
C LEU A 21 21.51 -13.04 -13.59
N ALA A 22 21.87 -14.33 -13.55
CA ALA A 22 20.90 -15.44 -13.46
C ALA A 22 20.14 -15.46 -12.11
N LEU A 23 20.73 -14.92 -11.03
CA LEU A 23 20.06 -14.74 -9.74
C LEU A 23 19.01 -13.63 -9.74
N ALA A 24 19.12 -12.65 -10.65
CA ALA A 24 18.18 -11.54 -10.75
C ALA A 24 16.96 -11.83 -11.64
N SER A 25 16.97 -12.95 -12.39
CA SER A 25 15.96 -13.26 -13.41
C SER A 25 15.25 -14.61 -13.20
N ALA A 26 15.05 -15.06 -11.95
CA ALA A 26 14.11 -16.15 -11.72
C ALA A 26 12.67 -15.62 -11.87
N PRO A 27 11.89 -16.08 -12.87
CA PRO A 27 10.47 -15.77 -12.91
C PRO A 27 9.78 -16.68 -11.89
N SER A 28 9.51 -16.18 -10.69
CA SER A 28 8.64 -16.88 -9.74
C SER A 28 7.18 -16.48 -9.99
N LEU A 29 6.68 -16.85 -11.17
CA LEU A 29 5.24 -16.96 -11.43
C LEU A 29 4.82 -18.44 -11.35
N ALA A 30 5.25 -19.11 -10.29
CA ALA A 30 4.56 -20.28 -9.75
C ALA A 30 4.12 -19.86 -8.35
N GLY A 31 2.81 -19.82 -8.13
CA GLY A 31 2.23 -19.37 -6.86
C GLY A 31 2.88 -20.09 -5.69
N ASN A 32 2.94 -19.40 -4.55
CA ASN A 32 3.54 -19.85 -3.30
C ASN A 32 2.70 -20.96 -2.62
N TYR A 33 2.42 -22.00 -3.40
CA TYR A 33 1.63 -23.17 -3.09
C TYR A 33 2.52 -24.36 -3.40
N ALA A 34 2.76 -25.21 -2.41
CA ALA A 34 3.21 -26.56 -2.74
C ALA A 34 2.13 -27.20 -3.60
N GLU A 35 2.48 -27.89 -4.69
CA GLU A 35 1.51 -28.58 -5.54
C GLU A 35 0.60 -29.47 -4.66
N GLY A 36 -0.65 -29.04 -4.46
CA GLY A 36 -1.65 -29.75 -3.65
C GLY A 36 -1.90 -29.23 -2.23
N ASP A 37 -1.16 -28.25 -1.70
CA ASP A 37 -1.48 -27.59 -0.42
C ASP A 37 -1.91 -26.13 -0.67
N PRO A 38 -3.19 -25.77 -0.43
CA PRO A 38 -3.69 -24.41 -0.64
C PRO A 38 -3.22 -23.43 0.45
N ARG A 39 -2.49 -23.89 1.48
CA ARG A 39 -2.00 -23.01 2.53
C ARG A 39 -0.78 -22.23 2.04
N PRO A 40 -0.78 -20.88 2.17
CA PRO A 40 0.36 -20.08 1.79
C PRO A 40 1.56 -20.40 2.70
N VAL A 41 2.69 -20.79 2.09
CA VAL A 41 3.94 -20.97 2.82
C VAL A 41 4.51 -19.59 3.16
N PRO A 42 4.85 -19.27 4.42
CA PRO A 42 5.43 -17.98 4.77
C PRO A 42 6.81 -17.82 4.12
N LEU A 43 6.89 -17.03 3.06
CA LEU A 43 8.16 -16.55 2.53
C LEU A 43 8.53 -15.28 3.28
N ALA A 44 9.51 -15.36 4.18
CA ALA A 44 10.14 -14.17 4.70
C ALA A 44 10.92 -13.52 3.56
N SER A 45 10.59 -12.27 3.21
CA SER A 45 11.41 -11.50 2.28
C SER A 45 12.83 -11.41 2.81
N SER A 46 13.82 -11.85 2.02
CA SER A 46 15.24 -11.73 2.35
C SER A 46 15.77 -10.30 2.22
N THR A 47 14.98 -9.39 1.66
CA THR A 47 15.32 -7.97 1.53
C THR A 47 14.84 -7.19 2.76
N THR A 48 15.72 -6.36 3.30
CA THR A 48 15.35 -5.47 4.40
C THR A 48 14.54 -4.28 3.85
N ARG A 49 13.70 -3.68 4.70
CA ARG A 49 12.97 -2.45 4.34
C ARG A 49 13.91 -1.36 3.81
N ALA A 50 15.08 -1.21 4.44
CA ALA A 50 16.07 -0.23 4.02
C ALA A 50 16.62 -0.50 2.61
N ALA A 51 16.86 -1.77 2.27
CA ALA A 51 17.31 -2.16 0.93
C ALA A 51 16.25 -1.89 -0.14
N VAL A 52 14.97 -2.17 0.16
CA VAL A 52 13.85 -1.85 -0.75
C VAL A 52 13.73 -0.34 -0.97
N THR A 53 13.85 0.47 0.11
CA THR A 53 13.80 1.93 -0.02
C THR A 53 14.96 2.46 -0.85
N ALA A 54 16.18 1.94 -0.65
CA ALA A 54 17.36 2.33 -1.42
C ALA A 54 17.21 1.97 -2.90
N ASP A 55 16.73 0.76 -3.21
CA ASP A 55 16.50 0.31 -4.58
C ASP A 55 15.40 1.15 -5.28
N ALA A 56 14.33 1.48 -4.56
CA ALA A 56 13.29 2.38 -5.06
C ALA A 56 13.82 3.79 -5.37
N GLN A 57 14.66 4.36 -4.50
CA GLN A 57 15.32 5.64 -4.76
C GLN A 57 16.24 5.58 -5.97
N GLN A 58 17.00 4.50 -6.12
CA GLN A 58 17.88 4.29 -7.27
C GLN A 58 17.08 4.11 -8.57
N TRP A 59 15.92 3.44 -8.51
CA TRP A 59 15.00 3.34 -9.64
C TRP A 59 14.42 4.69 -10.03
N LEU A 60 13.97 5.52 -9.08
CA LEU A 60 13.44 6.85 -9.35
C LEU A 60 14.45 7.75 -10.08
N GLN A 61 15.74 7.66 -9.75
CA GLN A 61 16.80 8.45 -10.42
C GLN A 61 17.02 8.06 -11.89
N ARG A 62 16.70 6.82 -12.26
CA ARG A 62 16.99 6.25 -13.59
C ARG A 62 15.74 5.88 -14.37
N ALA A 63 14.56 6.10 -13.79
CA ALA A 63 13.29 5.77 -14.41
C ALA A 63 13.09 6.68 -15.64
N PRO A 64 12.73 6.12 -16.80
CA PRO A 64 12.39 6.93 -17.95
C PRO A 64 11.15 7.77 -17.62
N THR A 65 11.29 9.09 -17.64
CA THR A 65 10.17 10.04 -17.53
C THR A 65 9.38 10.02 -18.84
N GLN A 66 8.61 8.95 -19.07
CA GLN A 66 7.60 8.90 -20.13
C GLN A 66 6.46 9.85 -19.79
N GLY A 67 6.66 11.15 -19.98
CA GLY A 67 5.63 12.19 -19.91
C GLY A 67 5.08 12.52 -18.53
N TYR A 68 5.40 11.76 -17.48
CA TYR A 68 5.11 12.14 -16.10
C TYR A 68 6.20 13.08 -15.60
N THR A 69 5.89 14.38 -15.57
CA THR A 69 6.78 15.44 -15.09
C THR A 69 7.25 15.18 -13.66
N ASP A 70 8.54 15.43 -13.41
CA ASP A 70 9.27 15.38 -12.13
C ASP A 70 8.54 15.96 -10.90
N GLY A 71 7.51 16.80 -11.10
CA GLY A 71 6.73 17.38 -10.00
C GLY A 71 5.99 16.36 -9.13
N LEU A 72 5.71 15.15 -9.61
CA LEU A 72 4.94 14.14 -8.85
C LEU A 72 5.80 13.20 -7.99
N ALA A 73 7.13 13.15 -8.20
CA ALA A 73 7.99 12.20 -7.49
C ALA A 73 8.31 12.64 -6.04
N GLN A 74 8.23 13.93 -5.73
CA GLN A 74 8.49 14.48 -4.39
C GLN A 74 7.22 14.78 -3.58
N GLN A 75 6.06 14.76 -4.22
CA GLN A 75 4.80 14.88 -3.50
C GLN A 75 4.51 13.48 -2.96
N ALA A 76 4.91 13.22 -1.71
CA ALA A 76 4.31 12.13 -0.94
C ALA A 76 2.82 12.20 -1.23
N ALA A 77 2.28 11.21 -1.96
CA ALA A 77 0.91 11.24 -2.40
C ALA A 77 0.10 11.63 -1.17
N VAL A 78 -0.52 12.81 -1.22
CA VAL A 78 -1.31 13.30 -0.11
C VAL A 78 -2.52 12.38 -0.11
N VAL A 79 -2.38 11.22 0.56
CA VAL A 79 -3.47 10.31 0.91
C VAL A 79 -4.26 11.02 2.00
N SER A 80 -4.78 12.21 1.71
CA SER A 80 -5.52 13.04 2.65
C SER A 80 -6.66 13.77 1.96
N ALA A 81 -7.32 13.11 1.01
CA ALA A 81 -8.73 13.43 0.81
C ALA A 81 -9.52 13.05 2.09
N ASN A 82 -9.13 11.97 2.78
CA ASN A 82 -9.71 11.58 4.07
C ASN A 82 -8.64 10.95 4.98
N SER A 83 -8.39 11.53 6.16
CA SER A 83 -7.54 10.91 7.17
C SER A 83 -8.17 9.62 7.71
N ARG A 84 -7.37 8.71 8.28
CA ARG A 84 -7.91 7.49 8.92
C ARG A 84 -8.94 7.83 10.02
N ALA A 85 -8.73 8.94 10.72
CA ALA A 85 -9.66 9.46 11.71
C ALA A 85 -10.99 9.92 11.08
N ALA A 86 -10.93 10.60 9.93
CA ALA A 86 -12.13 10.99 9.18
C ALA A 86 -12.95 9.78 8.74
N VAL A 87 -12.29 8.73 8.25
CA VAL A 87 -12.96 7.48 7.85
C VAL A 87 -13.61 6.78 9.05
N ALA A 88 -12.91 6.74 10.19
CA ALA A 88 -13.45 6.13 11.41
C ALA A 88 -14.67 6.90 11.95
N ALA A 89 -14.63 8.24 11.94
CA ALA A 89 -15.75 9.09 12.28
C ALA A 89 -16.94 8.84 11.33
N ASP A 90 -16.68 8.84 10.02
CA ASP A 90 -17.70 8.63 9.00
C ASP A 90 -18.40 7.27 9.16
N THR A 91 -17.61 6.22 9.44
CA THR A 91 -18.11 4.87 9.70
C THR A 91 -19.02 4.84 10.92
N ARG A 92 -18.68 5.55 12.00
CA ARG A 92 -19.58 5.65 13.17
C ARG A 92 -20.89 6.33 12.83
N LEU A 93 -20.87 7.41 12.06
CA LEU A 93 -22.08 8.11 11.63
C LEU A 93 -22.95 7.24 10.71
N TRP A 94 -22.32 6.49 9.81
CA TRP A 94 -22.99 5.53 8.93
C TRP A 94 -23.74 4.44 9.71
N ILE A 95 -23.14 3.94 10.80
CA ILE A 95 -23.79 3.00 11.72
C ILE A 95 -24.91 3.68 12.50
N GLN A 96 -24.63 4.85 13.10
CA GLN A 96 -25.57 5.57 13.97
C GLN A 96 -26.84 6.03 13.25
N SER A 97 -26.72 6.44 11.98
CA SER A 97 -27.85 6.85 11.14
C SER A 97 -28.76 5.68 10.73
N GLY A 98 -28.37 4.43 11.00
CA GLY A 98 -29.06 3.24 10.52
C GLY A 98 -28.84 2.97 9.03
N LEU A 99 -28.04 3.80 8.33
CA LEU A 99 -27.74 3.63 6.91
C LEU A 99 -26.97 2.33 6.67
N ALA A 100 -26.11 1.93 7.60
CA ALA A 100 -25.46 0.62 7.57
C ALA A 100 -26.46 -0.54 7.57
N ALA A 101 -27.49 -0.48 8.42
CA ALA A 101 -28.49 -1.55 8.49
C ALA A 101 -29.35 -1.62 7.22
N GLN A 102 -29.68 -0.47 6.60
CA GLN A 102 -30.40 -0.46 5.34
C GLN A 102 -29.54 -1.02 4.19
N GLN A 103 -28.28 -0.58 4.08
CA GLN A 103 -27.39 -0.99 2.99
C GLN A 103 -26.93 -2.45 3.07
N ASN A 104 -26.79 -3.01 4.28
CA ASN A 104 -26.38 -4.41 4.47
C ASN A 104 -27.57 -5.38 4.60
N GLY A 105 -28.81 -4.90 4.56
CA GLY A 105 -30.00 -5.75 4.59
C GLY A 105 -30.35 -6.33 3.21
N GLU A 106 -31.31 -7.26 3.18
CA GLU A 106 -31.76 -7.97 1.96
C GLU A 106 -32.22 -7.04 0.83
N ALA A 107 -32.79 -5.89 1.17
CA ALA A 107 -33.23 -4.89 0.19
C ALA A 107 -32.08 -4.02 -0.33
N GLY A 108 -30.90 -4.07 0.31
CA GLY A 108 -29.73 -3.28 -0.02
C GLY A 108 -29.98 -1.77 0.00
N GLY A 109 -29.15 -1.04 -0.76
CA GLY A 109 -29.23 0.40 -0.90
C GLY A 109 -30.34 0.93 -1.80
N ASP A 110 -31.55 0.35 -1.74
CA ASP A 110 -32.69 0.77 -2.57
C ASP A 110 -33.20 2.17 -2.18
N THR A 111 -32.94 3.13 -3.08
CA THR A 111 -33.27 4.56 -2.91
C THR A 111 -34.75 4.87 -3.01
N THR A 112 -35.56 3.93 -3.51
CA THR A 112 -37.02 4.08 -3.61
C THR A 112 -37.71 3.86 -2.26
N ARG A 113 -37.05 3.16 -1.33
CA ARG A 113 -37.59 2.85 0.00
C ARG A 113 -37.58 4.07 0.92
N PRO A 114 -38.69 4.34 1.63
CA PRO A 114 -38.75 5.47 2.55
C PRO A 114 -37.75 5.34 3.69
N ALA A 115 -37.55 4.13 4.22
CA ALA A 115 -36.59 3.87 5.30
C ALA A 115 -35.13 4.18 4.90
N TYR A 116 -34.73 3.86 3.66
CA TYR A 116 -33.41 4.20 3.13
C TYR A 116 -33.23 5.71 3.02
N ARG A 117 -34.23 6.41 2.44
CA ARG A 117 -34.18 7.89 2.32
C ARG A 117 -34.08 8.59 3.68
N GLN A 118 -34.80 8.08 4.68
CA GLN A 118 -34.73 8.58 6.05
C GLN A 118 -33.33 8.38 6.66
N ALA A 119 -32.75 7.19 6.51
CA ALA A 119 -31.39 6.90 7.00
C ALA A 119 -30.33 7.77 6.32
N VAL A 120 -30.45 8.02 5.01
CA VAL A 120 -29.57 8.94 4.27
C VAL A 120 -29.72 10.38 4.77
N ALA A 121 -30.94 10.85 5.03
CA ALA A 121 -31.18 12.18 5.57
C ALA A 121 -30.55 12.36 6.96
N GLU A 122 -30.70 11.38 7.85
CA GLU A 122 -30.06 11.40 9.17
C GLU A 122 -28.54 11.32 9.07
N TYR A 123 -27.98 10.47 8.20
CA TYR A 123 -26.54 10.44 7.95
C TYR A 123 -26.01 11.81 7.52
N ASN A 124 -26.66 12.45 6.54
CA ASN A 124 -26.25 13.76 6.04
C ASN A 124 -26.35 14.84 7.13
N LYS A 125 -27.39 14.80 7.97
CA LYS A 125 -27.56 15.70 9.11
C LYS A 125 -26.45 15.53 10.15
N LEU A 126 -26.09 14.29 10.49
CA LEU A 126 -25.00 14.00 11.41
C LEU A 126 -23.65 14.43 10.83
N ARG A 127 -23.43 14.23 9.52
CA ARG A 127 -22.18 14.57 8.82
C ARG A 127 -21.97 16.08 8.70
N ALA A 128 -23.05 16.84 8.52
CA ALA A 128 -23.02 18.30 8.49
C ALA A 128 -22.95 18.94 9.89
N SER A 129 -23.13 18.16 10.95
CA SER A 129 -23.08 18.64 12.32
C SER A 129 -21.64 18.91 12.78
N PRO A 130 -21.41 19.93 13.63
CA PRO A 130 -20.11 20.14 14.30
C PRO A 130 -19.60 18.91 15.06
N ALA A 131 -20.50 18.02 15.48
CA ALA A 131 -20.15 16.76 16.14
C ALA A 131 -19.24 15.86 15.29
N PHE A 132 -19.31 15.95 13.97
CA PHE A 132 -18.42 15.21 13.09
C PHE A 132 -16.97 15.65 13.26
N GLY A 133 -16.71 16.96 13.25
CA GLY A 133 -15.36 17.50 13.46
C GLY A 133 -14.76 17.07 14.79
N ALA A 134 -15.55 17.14 15.87
CA ALA A 134 -15.13 16.68 17.20
C ALA A 134 -14.81 15.17 17.23
N LEU A 135 -15.58 14.34 16.52
CA LEU A 135 -15.30 12.90 16.39
C LEU A 135 -13.99 12.65 15.63
N VAL A 136 -13.70 13.42 14.57
CA VAL A 136 -12.44 13.31 13.83
C VAL A 136 -11.25 13.65 14.73
N GLU A 137 -11.35 14.70 15.55
CA GLU A 137 -10.30 15.08 16.51
C GLU A 137 -10.10 14.00 17.58
N GLN A 138 -11.19 13.42 18.09
CA GLN A 138 -11.14 12.32 19.05
C GLN A 138 -10.40 11.11 18.46
N PHE A 139 -10.75 10.69 17.24
CA PHE A 139 -10.09 9.56 16.59
C PHE A 139 -8.63 9.86 16.23
N THR A 140 -8.31 11.10 15.87
CA THR A 140 -6.93 11.54 15.63
C THR A 140 -6.09 11.41 16.91
N SER A 141 -6.63 11.87 18.04
CA SER A 141 -5.97 11.78 19.35
C SER A 141 -5.76 10.33 19.80
N GLN A 142 -6.75 9.46 19.59
CA GLN A 142 -6.64 8.03 19.88
C GLN A 142 -5.58 7.34 19.02
N GLN A 143 -5.49 7.70 17.74
CA GLN A 143 -4.48 7.16 16.82
C GLN A 143 -3.07 7.59 17.25
N ALA A 144 -2.88 8.85 17.66
CA ALA A 144 -1.61 9.34 18.18
C ALA A 144 -1.20 8.60 19.48
N ALA A 145 -2.13 8.40 20.42
CA ALA A 145 -1.87 7.66 21.66
C ALA A 145 -1.48 6.20 21.41
N ALA A 146 -2.15 5.51 20.47
CA ALA A 146 -1.84 4.13 20.11
C ALA A 146 -0.46 3.97 19.46
N GLN A 147 -0.01 4.96 18.68
CA GLN A 147 1.32 4.96 18.06
C GLN A 147 2.44 5.12 19.10
N LEU A 148 2.25 5.97 20.11
CA LEU A 148 3.20 6.13 21.20
C LEU A 148 3.41 4.82 21.98
N HIS A 149 2.32 4.09 22.27
CA HIS A 149 2.41 2.78 22.94
C HIS A 149 3.15 1.72 22.12
N THR A 150 3.12 1.80 20.79
CA THR A 150 3.77 0.83 19.91
C THR A 150 5.28 1.08 19.79
N THR A 151 5.75 2.29 20.08
CA THR A 151 7.16 2.68 19.92
C THR A 151 7.99 2.45 21.19
N VAL A 152 7.33 2.27 22.34
CA VAL A 152 7.98 2.12 23.66
C VAL A 152 8.18 0.63 24.05
N ARG A 153 8.12 -0.31 23.09
CA ARG A 153 8.19 -1.74 23.38
C ARG A 153 9.36 -2.45 22.71
#